data_AF-A0A7Y0CHP2-F1
#
_entry.id   AF-A0A7Y0CHP2-F1
#
_cell.length_a   1.000
_cell.length_b   1.000
_cell.length_c   1.000
_cell.angle_alpha   90.00
_cell.angle_beta   90.00
_cell.angle_gamma   90.00
#
_symmetry.space_group_name_H-M   'P 1'
#
loop_
_entity.id
_entity.type
_entity.pdbx_description
1 polymer ?
#
loop_
_entity_poly.entity_id
_entity_poly.type
_entity_poly.pdbx_seq_one_letter_code
_entity_poly.pdbx_strand_id
1 'polypeptide(L)'
;MNYSSDDKVAASKSLTGPPGLLTQRSTPPVLWCDQRLTGVVDWPNAATGNRGSDVGHCRLNLAVLFDTTTAGDYLVMYERAAGVRVDRRADLRALLCFDLEWQRFIPRQVAGRAPLDLAGMPGRVAATIRGALDGIG
;
A
#
# COMPACT_ATOMS: atom_id res chain seq x y z
N MET A 1 0.60 24.19 -18.52
CA MET A 1 -0.70 23.47 -18.41
C MET A 1 -1.20 23.63 -16.98
N ASN A 2 -2.28 24.37 -16.78
CA ASN A 2 -2.84 24.66 -15.46
C ASN A 2 -3.51 23.39 -14.89
N TYR A 3 -3.12 23.00 -13.68
CA TYR A 3 -3.74 21.90 -12.93
C TYR A 3 -4.89 22.50 -12.09
N SER A 4 -6.13 22.29 -12.52
CA SER A 4 -7.31 22.67 -11.74
C SER A 4 -7.57 21.60 -10.67
N SER A 5 -7.86 22.03 -9.43
CA SER A 5 -8.11 21.13 -8.29
C SER A 5 -9.53 20.54 -8.24
N ASP A 6 -10.37 20.82 -9.24
CA ASP A 6 -11.81 20.58 -9.16
C ASP A 6 -12.32 19.28 -9.81
N ASP A 7 -11.45 18.45 -10.41
CA ASP A 7 -11.91 17.28 -11.20
C ASP A 7 -11.89 15.92 -10.47
N LYS A 8 -11.64 15.87 -9.14
CA LYS A 8 -11.69 14.60 -8.39
C LYS A 8 -13.09 14.27 -7.87
N VAL A 9 -14.11 14.32 -8.75
CA VAL A 9 -15.43 13.75 -8.48
C VAL A 9 -15.32 12.23 -8.43
N ALA A 10 -15.81 11.62 -7.35
CA ALA A 10 -15.84 10.18 -7.14
C ALA A 10 -16.61 9.49 -8.29
N ALA A 11 -15.89 8.81 -9.17
CA ALA A 11 -16.51 7.95 -10.18
C ALA A 11 -17.04 6.68 -9.50
N SER A 12 -18.34 6.64 -9.20
CA SER A 12 -19.03 5.41 -8.80
C SER A 12 -19.25 4.54 -10.03
N LYS A 13 -18.43 3.50 -10.23
CA LYS A 13 -18.70 2.47 -11.24
C LYS A 13 -19.63 1.43 -10.62
N SER A 14 -20.87 1.34 -11.11
CA SER A 14 -21.78 0.24 -10.75
C SER A 14 -21.21 -1.07 -11.30
N LEU A 15 -20.91 -2.02 -10.42
CA LEU A 15 -20.39 -3.34 -10.76
C LEU A 15 -21.45 -4.38 -10.37
N THR A 16 -22.19 -4.86 -11.36
CA THR A 16 -23.10 -5.99 -11.23
C THR A 16 -22.32 -7.29 -11.46
N GLY A 17 -22.08 -8.03 -10.39
CA GLY A 17 -21.42 -9.35 -10.36
C GLY A 17 -21.35 -9.87 -8.91
N PRO A 18 -21.03 -11.16 -8.67
CA PRO A 18 -20.79 -11.65 -7.30
C PRO A 18 -19.71 -10.77 -6.63
N PRO A 19 -19.73 -10.56 -5.30
CA PRO A 19 -18.87 -9.57 -4.63
C PRO A 19 -17.39 -9.93 -4.80
N GLY A 20 -16.80 -9.45 -5.89
CA GLY A 20 -15.37 -9.47 -6.12
C GLY A 20 -14.73 -8.36 -5.29
N LEU A 21 -13.62 -8.67 -4.63
CA LEU A 21 -12.87 -7.62 -3.95
C LEU A 21 -12.27 -6.68 -4.99
N LEU A 22 -12.60 -5.39 -4.89
CA LEU A 22 -11.90 -4.35 -5.61
C LEU A 22 -10.49 -4.21 -5.04
N THR A 23 -9.52 -4.36 -5.92
CA THR A 23 -8.11 -4.12 -5.64
C THR A 23 -7.60 -2.97 -6.50
N GLN A 24 -6.53 -2.33 -6.07
CA GLN A 24 -5.87 -1.30 -6.86
C GLN A 24 -4.52 -1.81 -7.36
N ARG A 25 -4.07 -1.27 -8.49
CA ARG A 25 -2.72 -1.58 -9.00
C ARG A 25 -1.61 -1.02 -8.11
N SER A 26 -1.94 -0.15 -7.16
CA SER A 26 -1.10 0.47 -6.13
C SER A 26 -1.94 0.77 -4.88
N THR A 27 -1.36 0.88 -3.68
CA THR A 27 -2.10 1.28 -2.47
C THR A 27 -2.96 2.54 -2.72
N PRO A 28 -4.28 2.52 -2.44
CA PRO A 28 -5.13 3.66 -2.73
C PRO A 28 -4.83 4.81 -1.76
N PRO A 29 -4.86 6.08 -2.24
CA PRO A 29 -4.73 7.22 -1.36
C PRO A 29 -5.94 7.34 -0.42
N VAL A 30 -5.64 7.69 0.83
CA VAL A 30 -6.61 7.81 1.91
C VAL A 30 -6.68 9.24 2.45
N LEU A 31 -7.89 9.68 2.80
CA LEU A 31 -8.14 10.98 3.41
C LEU A 31 -8.31 10.84 4.92
N TRP A 32 -7.73 11.80 5.64
CA TRP A 32 -7.81 11.89 7.08
C TRP A 32 -8.44 13.23 7.48
N CYS A 33 -9.34 13.22 8.45
CA CYS A 33 -9.87 14.39 9.12
C CYS A 33 -9.86 14.12 10.62
N ASP A 34 -9.29 15.02 11.43
CA ASP A 34 -9.23 14.88 12.89
C ASP A 34 -8.76 13.49 13.36
N GLN A 35 -7.64 13.02 12.80
CA GLN A 35 -7.04 11.69 13.06
C GLN A 35 -7.91 10.48 12.68
N ARG A 36 -9.03 10.69 12.00
CA ARG A 36 -9.90 9.64 11.51
C ARG A 36 -9.76 9.47 10.01
N LEU A 37 -9.68 8.22 9.55
CA LEU A 37 -9.83 7.88 8.15
C LEU A 37 -11.25 8.21 7.68
N THR A 38 -11.38 9.14 6.73
CA THR A 38 -12.67 9.64 6.24
C THR A 38 -13.01 9.22 4.81
N GLY A 39 -12.03 8.77 4.03
CA GLY A 39 -12.30 8.33 2.67
C GLY A 39 -11.12 7.65 2.01
N VAL A 40 -11.44 6.89 0.95
CA VAL A 40 -10.48 6.33 0.01
C VAL A 40 -10.77 6.98 -1.34
N VAL A 41 -9.76 7.58 -1.96
CA VAL A 41 -9.91 8.37 -3.19
C VAL A 41 -9.05 7.78 -4.31
N ASP A 42 -9.13 8.39 -5.49
CA ASP A 42 -8.34 8.03 -6.67
C ASP A 42 -8.56 6.56 -7.10
N TRP A 43 -9.75 6.30 -7.64
CA TRP A 43 -10.16 4.98 -8.14
C TRP A 43 -9.92 4.69 -9.64
N PRO A 44 -9.13 5.44 -10.44
CA PRO A 44 -9.04 5.19 -11.87
C PRO A 44 -8.39 3.84 -12.20
N ASN A 45 -7.62 3.26 -11.27
CA ASN A 45 -6.95 1.97 -11.41
C ASN A 45 -7.61 0.84 -10.59
N ALA A 46 -8.83 1.05 -10.11
CA ALA A 46 -9.59 0.05 -9.38
C ALA A 46 -9.98 -1.11 -10.30
N ALA A 47 -9.63 -2.33 -9.92
CA ALA A 47 -9.94 -3.54 -10.65
C ALA A 47 -10.15 -4.71 -9.69
N THR A 48 -10.97 -5.69 -10.07
CA THR A 48 -11.05 -6.94 -9.30
C THR A 48 -9.70 -7.65 -9.33
N GLY A 49 -9.21 -8.11 -8.19
CA GLY A 49 -7.91 -8.76 -8.12
C GLY A 49 -7.61 -9.40 -6.78
N ASN A 50 -6.34 -9.78 -6.61
CA ASN A 50 -5.88 -10.45 -5.40
C ASN A 50 -5.60 -9.43 -4.30
N ARG A 51 -6.30 -9.53 -3.16
CA ARG A 51 -6.12 -8.66 -2.00
C ARG A 51 -4.69 -8.59 -1.47
N GLY A 52 -3.92 -9.68 -1.65
CA GLY A 52 -2.51 -9.72 -1.31
C GLY A 52 -1.69 -8.68 -2.06
N SER A 53 -2.11 -8.28 -3.27
CA SER A 53 -1.44 -7.21 -4.03
C SER A 53 -1.57 -5.85 -3.32
N ASP A 54 -2.77 -5.46 -2.89
CA ASP A 54 -2.96 -4.20 -2.15
C ASP A 54 -2.25 -4.24 -0.80
N VAL A 55 -2.40 -5.36 -0.09
CA VAL A 55 -1.75 -5.54 1.22
C VAL A 55 -0.24 -5.47 1.09
N GLY A 56 0.35 -6.11 0.09
CA GLY A 56 1.79 -6.06 -0.15
C GLY A 56 2.28 -4.67 -0.54
N HIS A 57 1.52 -3.90 -1.34
CA HIS A 57 1.86 -2.50 -1.61
C HIS A 57 1.76 -1.62 -0.36
N CYS A 58 0.75 -1.82 0.50
CA CYS A 58 0.66 -1.11 1.78
C CYS A 58 1.87 -1.43 2.65
N ARG A 59 2.23 -2.71 2.76
CA ARG A 59 3.38 -3.17 3.55
C ARG A 59 4.69 -2.61 3.01
N LEU A 60 4.86 -2.54 1.69
CA LEU A 60 6.03 -1.91 1.08
C LEU A 60 6.14 -0.45 1.52
N ASN A 61 5.05 0.32 1.42
CA ASN A 61 5.03 1.72 1.86
C ASN A 61 5.36 1.85 3.36
N LEU A 62 4.82 0.98 4.20
CA LEU A 62 5.09 1.00 5.65
C LEU A 62 6.55 0.65 5.97
N ALA A 63 7.14 -0.32 5.27
CA ALA A 63 8.55 -0.67 5.45
C ALA A 63 9.50 0.46 5.01
N VAL A 64 9.15 1.14 3.92
CA VAL A 64 9.87 2.30 3.38
C VAL A 64 9.83 3.47 4.36
N LEU A 65 8.63 3.81 4.85
CA LEU A 65 8.39 5.01 5.67
C LEU A 65 8.72 4.81 7.16
N PHE A 66 8.53 3.61 7.68
CA PHE A 66 8.69 3.28 9.09
C PHE A 66 9.68 2.13 9.25
N ASP A 67 9.19 0.91 9.40
CA ASP A 67 10.00 -0.28 9.66
C ASP A 67 9.33 -1.59 9.29
N THR A 68 10.12 -2.67 9.37
CA THR A 68 9.69 -4.04 9.08
C THR A 68 8.60 -4.53 10.04
N THR A 69 8.66 -4.12 11.31
CA THR A 69 7.68 -4.51 12.34
C THR A 69 6.31 -3.94 12.02
N THR A 70 6.23 -2.64 11.73
CA THR A 70 5.01 -1.93 11.33
C THR A 70 4.38 -2.57 10.09
N ALA A 71 5.20 -2.93 9.09
CA ALA A 71 4.73 -3.64 7.91
C ALA A 71 4.22 -5.07 8.22
N GLY A 72 4.81 -5.76 9.21
CA GLY A 72 4.34 -7.05 9.69
C GLY A 72 3.04 -6.97 10.48
N ASP A 73 2.95 -6.01 11.40
CA ASP A 73 1.77 -5.78 12.24
C ASP A 73 0.55 -5.42 11.40
N TYR A 74 0.73 -4.60 10.35
CA TYR A 74 -0.33 -4.29 9.41
C TYR A 74 -0.92 -5.54 8.75
N LEU A 75 -0.08 -6.51 8.34
CA LEU A 75 -0.56 -7.76 7.75
C LEU A 75 -1.45 -8.53 8.72
N VAL A 76 -0.98 -8.69 9.96
CA VAL A 76 -1.71 -9.39 11.02
C VAL A 76 -3.05 -8.69 11.29
N MET A 77 -3.04 -7.37 11.39
CA MET A 77 -4.25 -6.57 11.64
C MET A 77 -5.22 -6.65 10.47
N TYR A 78 -4.73 -6.59 9.23
CA TYR A 78 -5.56 -6.74 8.03
C TYR A 78 -6.21 -8.13 7.98
N GLU A 79 -5.45 -9.21 8.17
CA GLU A 79 -6.00 -10.57 8.12
C GLU A 79 -7.02 -10.82 9.23
N ARG A 80 -6.78 -10.28 10.44
CA ARG A 80 -7.73 -10.31 11.55
C ARG A 80 -9.02 -9.57 11.21
N ALA A 81 -8.92 -8.36 10.68
CA ALA A 81 -10.10 -7.55 10.34
C ALA A 81 -10.88 -8.11 9.14
N ALA A 82 -10.17 -8.65 8.14
CA ALA A 82 -10.77 -9.26 6.97
C ALA A 82 -11.36 -10.66 7.26
N GLY A 83 -10.91 -11.32 8.33
CA GLY A 83 -11.27 -12.70 8.65
C GLY A 83 -10.69 -13.73 7.65
N VAL A 84 -9.72 -13.32 6.81
CA VAL A 84 -9.12 -14.17 5.78
C VAL A 84 -7.62 -13.95 5.74
N ARG A 85 -6.86 -15.00 5.44
CA ARG A 85 -5.43 -14.87 5.12
C ARG A 85 -5.24 -14.32 3.72
N VAL A 86 -4.23 -13.48 3.54
CA VAL A 86 -3.85 -13.00 2.21
C VAL A 86 -3.08 -14.08 1.45
N ASP A 87 -3.14 -14.02 0.13
CA ASP A 87 -2.21 -14.80 -0.70
C ASP A 87 -0.80 -14.26 -0.52
N ARG A 88 0.02 -15.05 0.19
CA ARG A 88 1.41 -14.72 0.52
C ARG A 88 2.30 -14.52 -0.70
N ARG A 89 2.00 -15.18 -1.82
CA ARG A 89 2.74 -14.97 -3.07
C ARG A 89 2.38 -13.65 -3.73
N ALA A 90 1.11 -13.24 -3.68
CA ALA A 90 0.69 -11.94 -4.20
C ALA A 90 1.27 -10.79 -3.38
N ASP A 91 1.25 -10.93 -2.06
CA ASP A 91 1.90 -10.03 -1.11
C ASP A 91 3.41 -9.89 -1.36
N LEU A 92 4.14 -11.01 -1.47
CA LEU A 92 5.57 -10.99 -1.77
C LEU A 92 5.87 -10.32 -3.12
N ARG A 93 5.08 -10.59 -4.17
CA ARG A 93 5.28 -9.96 -5.48
C ARG A 93 5.22 -8.43 -5.39
N ALA A 94 4.29 -7.89 -4.61
CA ALA A 94 4.17 -6.46 -4.41
C ALA A 94 5.34 -5.87 -3.60
N LEU A 95 5.86 -6.59 -2.59
CA LEU A 95 7.08 -6.18 -1.87
C LEU A 95 8.31 -6.13 -2.79
N LEU A 96 8.40 -7.06 -3.74
CA LEU A 96 9.48 -7.13 -4.73
C LEU A 96 9.43 -6.00 -5.79
N CYS A 97 8.38 -5.17 -5.82
CA CYS A 97 8.31 -3.99 -6.68
C CYS A 97 9.15 -2.81 -6.16
N PHE A 98 9.84 -2.96 -5.02
CA PHE A 98 10.80 -1.98 -4.56
C PHE A 98 12.00 -1.86 -5.50
N ASP A 99 12.42 -0.63 -5.76
CA ASP A 99 13.68 -0.31 -6.43
C ASP A 99 14.37 0.87 -5.72
N LEU A 100 15.64 1.13 -6.08
CA LEU A 100 16.43 2.19 -5.42
C LEU A 100 16.01 3.62 -5.79
N GLU A 101 15.25 3.84 -6.87
CA GLU A 101 14.74 5.18 -7.21
C GLU A 101 13.74 5.68 -6.16
N TRP A 102 13.19 4.79 -5.33
CA TRP A 102 12.35 5.16 -4.18
C TRP A 102 13.08 6.09 -3.21
N GLN A 103 14.41 5.94 -3.04
CA GLN A 103 15.20 6.85 -2.20
C GLN A 103 15.18 8.30 -2.73
N ARG A 104 14.95 8.49 -4.04
CA ARG A 104 14.83 9.79 -4.69
C ARG A 104 13.38 10.30 -4.72
N PHE A 105 12.42 9.40 -4.87
CA PHE A 105 11.00 9.73 -5.01
C PHE A 105 10.30 10.02 -3.67
N ILE A 106 10.53 9.19 -2.66
CA ILE A 106 9.85 9.25 -1.36
C ILE A 106 10.04 10.59 -0.63
N PRO A 107 11.23 11.22 -0.61
CA PRO A 107 11.39 12.55 -0.02
C PRO A 107 10.44 13.60 -0.61
N ARG A 108 10.17 13.52 -1.92
CA ARG A 108 9.26 14.45 -2.61
C ARG A 108 7.81 14.22 -2.18
N GLN A 109 7.41 12.96 -1.99
CA GLN A 109 6.07 12.62 -1.53
C GLN A 109 5.84 13.00 -0.06
N VAL A 110 6.82 12.75 0.79
CA VAL A 110 6.77 13.11 2.22
C VAL A 110 6.79 14.63 2.40
N ALA A 111 7.49 15.36 1.52
CA ALA A 111 7.51 16.82 1.49
C ALA A 111 7.86 17.44 2.86
N GLY A 112 8.79 16.81 3.59
CA GLY A 112 9.25 17.25 4.91
C GLY A 112 8.27 17.02 6.07
N ARG A 113 7.12 16.36 5.84
CA ARG A 113 6.12 16.10 6.89
C ARG A 113 6.57 15.06 7.93
N ALA A 114 7.57 14.25 7.60
CA ALA A 114 8.14 13.23 8.48
C ALA A 114 9.64 13.06 8.22
N PRO A 115 10.45 12.72 9.23
CA PRO A 115 11.84 12.34 9.03
C PRO A 115 11.92 11.04 8.21
N LEU A 116 12.94 10.93 7.36
CA LEU A 116 13.16 9.76 6.50
C LEU A 116 14.60 9.29 6.62
N ASP A 117 14.79 8.05 7.05
CA ASP A 117 16.06 7.35 6.93
C ASP A 117 16.14 6.69 5.55
N LEU A 118 16.78 7.41 4.61
CA LEU A 118 16.99 6.95 3.24
C LEU A 118 18.08 5.89 3.16
N ALA A 119 19.12 5.98 3.99
CA ALA A 119 20.25 5.05 3.94
C ALA A 119 19.84 3.65 4.42
N GLY A 120 19.03 3.55 5.47
CA GLY A 120 18.52 2.29 5.98
C GLY A 120 17.32 1.72 5.21
N MET A 121 16.68 2.51 4.33
CA MET A 121 15.48 2.11 3.59
C MET A 121 15.64 0.76 2.84
N PRO A 122 16.69 0.53 2.03
CA PRO A 122 16.86 -0.75 1.34
C PRO A 122 17.00 -1.93 2.32
N GLY A 123 17.70 -1.71 3.45
CA GLY A 123 17.87 -2.74 4.49
C GLY A 123 16.56 -3.15 5.14
N ARG A 124 15.68 -2.19 5.44
CA ARG A 124 14.34 -2.44 6.01
C ARG A 124 13.43 -3.17 5.02
N VAL A 125 13.44 -2.77 3.75
CA VAL A 125 12.65 -3.45 2.72
C VAL A 125 13.16 -4.89 2.52
N ALA A 126 14.48 -5.09 2.46
CA ALA A 126 15.07 -6.43 2.34
C ALA A 126 14.76 -7.33 3.56
N ALA A 127 14.74 -6.78 4.78
CA ALA A 127 14.29 -7.51 5.96
C ALA A 127 12.81 -7.90 5.88
N THR A 128 11.96 -7.00 5.38
CA THR A 128 10.52 -7.26 5.18
C THR A 128 10.28 -8.35 4.13
N ILE A 129 11.03 -8.33 3.01
CA ILE A 129 10.98 -9.35 1.97
C ILE A 129 11.40 -10.72 2.52
N ARG A 130 12.50 -10.79 3.29
CA ARG A 130 12.94 -12.03 3.94
C ARG A 130 11.87 -12.60 4.85
N GLY A 131 11.29 -11.79 5.73
CA GLY A 131 10.19 -12.25 6.60
C GLY A 131 8.96 -12.71 5.82
N ALA A 132 8.65 -12.08 4.68
CA ALA A 132 7.56 -12.54 3.82
C ALA A 132 7.89 -13.88 3.12
N LEU A 133 9.13 -14.08 2.68
CA LEU A 133 9.63 -15.34 2.11
C LEU A 133 9.54 -16.49 3.11
N ASP A 134 9.98 -16.27 4.35
CA ASP A 134 9.95 -17.28 5.42
C ASP A 134 8.51 -17.74 5.72
N GLY A 135 7.52 -16.85 5.52
CA GLY A 135 6.10 -17.13 5.73
C GLY A 135 5.37 -17.82 4.56
N ILE A 136 6.08 -18.19 3.48
CA ILE A 136 5.52 -18.92 2.32
C ILE A 136 5.72 -20.45 2.43
N GLY A 137 6.58 -20.90 3.36
CA GLY A 137 6.83 -22.32 3.65
C GLY A 137 5.62 -23.08 4.18
#